data_AF-A0A4Q5LEG7-F1
#
_entry.id   AF-A0A4Q5LEG7-F1
#
_cell.length_a   1.000
_cell.length_b   1.000
_cell.length_c   1.000
_cell.angle_alpha   90.00
_cell.angle_beta   90.00
_cell.angle_gamma   90.00
#
_symmetry.space_group_name_H-M   'P 1'
#
loop_
_entity.id
_entity.type
_entity.pdbx_description
1 polymer ?
#
loop_
_entity_poly.entity_id
_entity_poly.type
_entity_poly.pdbx_seq_one_letter_code
_entity_poly.pdbx_strand_id
1 'polypeptide(L)'
;MPRKSLSSNTVLARVRGYFALHQRQLAEYLGVSPELIKHIEAGRRVPTAALLARLTALAQVLPDHPAADATEYNDLPTVAPAPGPVEQRLDECLHKARQLRLKMEVLARRTRFAKRWQQMLPGLLAAAPAAASAPDPAAVRTREWLLARQAETVASLDAERAAEWHLLRVRAEALEAEAVALAALLPELPDWARVPVLGYPAQ
;
A
#
# COMPACT_ATOMS: atom_id res chain seq x y z
N MET A 1 39.13 -21.86 -1.17
CA MET A 1 39.18 -21.86 -2.64
C MET A 1 37.81 -21.50 -3.20
N PRO A 2 37.66 -20.40 -3.96
CA PRO A 2 36.40 -20.06 -4.59
C PRO A 2 36.07 -21.11 -5.65
N ARG A 3 34.91 -21.78 -5.52
CA ARG A 3 34.41 -22.67 -6.57
C ARG A 3 34.00 -21.79 -7.75
N LYS A 4 34.60 -22.01 -8.93
CA LYS A 4 34.10 -21.47 -10.19
C LYS A 4 32.64 -21.92 -10.33
N SER A 5 31.68 -21.02 -10.21
CA SER A 5 30.31 -21.29 -10.63
C SER A 5 30.38 -21.52 -12.14
N LEU A 6 30.14 -22.77 -12.58
CA LEU A 6 29.99 -23.04 -14.01
C LEU A 6 28.90 -22.11 -14.52
N SER A 7 29.27 -21.27 -15.48
CA SER A 7 28.38 -20.30 -16.10
C SER A 7 27.13 -21.01 -16.62
N SER A 8 25.98 -20.42 -16.31
CA SER A 8 24.59 -20.77 -16.65
C SER A 8 24.28 -20.87 -18.15
N ASN A 9 25.24 -21.31 -18.97
CA ASN A 9 25.16 -21.35 -20.42
C ASN A 9 24.93 -22.77 -20.97
N THR A 10 24.54 -23.72 -20.11
CA THR A 10 24.03 -25.00 -20.62
C THR A 10 22.65 -24.77 -21.23
N VAL A 11 22.34 -25.47 -22.33
CA VAL A 11 21.00 -25.44 -22.94
C VAL A 11 19.91 -25.72 -21.90
N LEU A 12 20.20 -26.61 -20.96
CA LEU A 12 19.32 -26.95 -19.85
C LEU A 12 19.05 -25.75 -18.92
N ALA A 13 20.09 -25.02 -18.50
CA ALA A 13 19.94 -23.82 -17.68
C ALA A 13 19.19 -22.70 -18.43
N ARG A 14 19.43 -22.55 -19.74
CA ARG A 14 18.73 -21.57 -20.60
C ARG A 14 17.24 -21.90 -20.75
N VAL A 15 16.91 -23.16 -21.02
CA VAL A 15 15.51 -23.66 -21.08
C VAL A 15 14.82 -23.45 -19.74
N ARG A 16 15.50 -23.79 -18.64
CA ARG A 16 14.96 -23.64 -17.30
C ARG A 16 14.72 -22.18 -16.94
N GLY A 17 15.63 -21.29 -17.31
CA GLY A 17 15.50 -19.85 -17.11
C GLY A 17 14.34 -19.26 -17.91
N TYR A 18 14.26 -19.56 -19.21
CA TYR A 18 13.25 -19.00 -20.11
C TYR A 18 11.82 -19.40 -19.72
N PHE A 19 11.59 -20.67 -19.36
CA PHE A 19 10.27 -21.16 -18.95
C PHE A 19 10.00 -21.03 -17.44
N ALA A 20 10.90 -20.39 -16.68
CA ALA A 20 10.83 -20.28 -15.22
C ALA A 20 10.62 -21.65 -14.50
N LEU A 21 11.19 -22.73 -15.04
CA LEU A 21 10.98 -24.07 -14.50
C LEU A 21 11.87 -24.34 -13.28
N HIS A 22 11.35 -25.06 -12.30
CA HIS A 22 12.15 -25.67 -11.25
C HIS A 22 12.76 -26.99 -11.75
N GLN A 23 13.89 -27.43 -11.15
CA GLN A 23 14.56 -28.70 -11.52
C GLN A 23 13.59 -29.89 -11.46
N ARG A 24 12.65 -29.90 -10.50
CA ARG A 24 11.63 -30.94 -10.36
C ARG A 24 10.65 -30.96 -11.54
N GLN A 25 10.15 -29.79 -11.97
CA GLN A 25 9.23 -29.68 -13.11
C GLN A 25 9.91 -30.10 -14.41
N LEU A 26 11.18 -29.69 -14.59
CA LEU A 26 11.96 -30.12 -15.75
C LEU A 26 12.23 -31.63 -15.73
N ALA A 27 12.51 -32.21 -14.57
CA ALA A 27 12.71 -33.64 -14.41
C ALA A 27 11.44 -34.44 -14.74
N GLU A 28 10.28 -33.95 -14.29
CA GLU A 28 8.96 -34.52 -14.60
C GLU A 28 8.66 -34.48 -16.11
N TYR A 29 8.88 -33.33 -16.76
CA TYR A 29 8.77 -33.20 -18.22
C TYR A 29 9.70 -34.16 -18.97
N LEU A 30 10.93 -34.30 -18.51
CA LEU A 30 11.93 -35.17 -19.14
C LEU A 30 11.76 -36.65 -18.78
N GLY A 31 10.91 -36.99 -17.81
CA GLY A 31 10.71 -38.36 -17.32
C GLY A 31 11.92 -38.93 -16.59
N VAL A 32 12.64 -38.11 -15.81
CA VAL A 32 13.84 -38.51 -15.05
C VAL A 32 13.78 -38.02 -13.59
N SER A 33 14.75 -38.41 -12.77
CA SER A 33 14.83 -37.92 -11.39
C SER A 33 15.38 -36.49 -11.31
N PRO A 34 14.92 -35.66 -10.34
CA PRO A 34 15.47 -34.32 -10.11
C PRO A 34 16.98 -34.33 -9.82
N GLU A 35 17.47 -35.37 -9.12
CA GLU A 35 18.89 -35.59 -8.83
C GLU A 35 19.71 -35.75 -10.11
N LEU A 36 19.16 -36.42 -11.14
CA LEU A 36 19.84 -36.53 -12.43
C LEU A 36 20.00 -35.15 -13.08
N ILE A 37 18.95 -34.32 -13.06
CA ILE A 37 19.02 -32.94 -13.56
C ILE A 37 20.07 -32.13 -12.80
N LYS A 38 20.09 -32.22 -11.47
CA LYS A 38 21.11 -31.58 -10.64
C LYS A 38 22.53 -32.03 -10.99
N HIS A 39 22.73 -33.33 -11.24
CA HIS A 39 24.03 -33.86 -11.66
C HIS A 39 24.43 -33.39 -13.07
N ILE A 40 23.47 -33.27 -13.99
CA ILE A 40 23.71 -32.73 -15.34
C ILE A 40 24.07 -31.25 -15.27
N GLU A 41 23.32 -30.42 -14.53
CA GLU A 41 23.62 -28.99 -14.32
C GLU A 41 24.97 -28.77 -13.65
N ALA A 42 25.37 -29.64 -12.71
CA ALA A 42 26.67 -29.59 -12.07
C ALA A 42 27.82 -30.13 -12.94
N GLY A 43 27.54 -30.54 -14.18
CA GLY A 43 28.53 -31.12 -15.10
C GLY A 43 29.07 -32.49 -14.66
N ARG A 44 28.40 -33.17 -13.72
CA ARG A 44 28.84 -34.48 -13.18
C ARG A 44 28.30 -35.66 -13.98
N ARG A 45 27.27 -35.45 -14.80
CA ARG A 45 26.72 -36.46 -15.71
C ARG A 45 26.44 -35.85 -17.08
N VAL A 46 26.70 -36.64 -18.11
CA VAL A 46 26.36 -36.31 -19.50
C VAL A 46 24.90 -36.75 -19.75
N PRO A 47 24.06 -35.90 -20.35
CA PRO A 47 22.69 -36.26 -20.70
C PRO A 47 22.67 -37.37 -21.76
N THR A 48 21.70 -38.28 -21.68
CA THR A 48 21.51 -39.33 -22.70
C THR A 48 20.97 -38.74 -23.99
N ALA A 49 21.14 -39.44 -25.12
CA ALA A 49 20.61 -39.00 -26.41
C ALA A 49 19.09 -38.77 -26.38
N ALA A 50 18.34 -39.62 -25.68
CA ALA A 50 16.90 -39.46 -25.50
C ALA A 50 16.53 -38.19 -24.72
N LEU A 51 17.32 -37.84 -23.69
CA LEU A 51 17.11 -36.62 -22.90
C LEU A 51 17.49 -35.38 -23.71
N LEU A 52 18.58 -35.44 -24.48
CA LEU A 52 18.97 -34.38 -25.41
C LEU A 52 17.88 -34.13 -26.44
N ALA A 53 17.30 -35.17 -27.06
CA ALA A 53 16.23 -35.01 -28.04
C ALA A 53 15.01 -34.26 -27.47
N ARG A 54 14.60 -34.56 -26.23
CA ARG A 54 13.50 -33.86 -25.54
C ARG A 54 13.87 -32.42 -25.17
N LEU A 55 15.11 -32.18 -24.71
CA LEU A 55 15.61 -30.83 -24.43
C LEU A 55 15.69 -29.98 -25.70
N THR A 56 16.08 -30.57 -26.84
CA THR A 56 16.16 -29.87 -28.12
C THR A 56 14.79 -29.36 -28.56
N ALA A 57 13.70 -30.12 -28.33
CA ALA A 57 12.35 -29.67 -28.63
C ALA A 57 11.97 -28.39 -27.86
N LEU A 58 12.35 -28.28 -26.58
CA LEU A 58 12.17 -27.05 -25.82
C LEU A 58 13.11 -25.93 -26.31
N ALA A 59 14.37 -26.27 -26.57
CA ALA A 59 15.39 -25.32 -27.02
C ALA A 59 15.06 -24.65 -28.36
N GLN A 60 14.31 -25.31 -29.24
CA GLN A 60 13.85 -24.75 -30.52
C GLN A 60 12.84 -23.60 -30.37
N VAL A 61 12.19 -23.48 -29.20
CA VAL A 61 11.23 -22.39 -28.92
C VAL A 61 11.91 -21.21 -28.20
N LEU A 62 13.16 -21.38 -27.78
CA LEU A 62 13.89 -20.29 -27.12
C LEU A 62 14.27 -19.23 -28.15
N PRO A 63 14.15 -17.93 -27.81
CA PRO A 63 14.63 -16.85 -28.66
C PRO A 63 16.14 -16.98 -28.87
N ASP A 64 16.62 -16.80 -30.11
CA ASP A 64 18.02 -17.04 -30.50
C ASP A 64 19.04 -16.23 -29.68
N HIS A 65 18.65 -15.04 -29.26
CA HIS A 65 19.39 -14.22 -28.31
C HIS A 65 18.71 -14.24 -26.94
N PRO A 66 19.47 -14.39 -25.82
CA PRO A 66 18.92 -14.09 -24.51
C PRO A 66 18.49 -12.64 -24.55
N ALA A 67 17.18 -12.39 -24.53
CA ALA A 67 16.60 -11.07 -24.53
C ALA A 67 17.31 -10.26 -23.43
N ALA A 68 18.15 -9.32 -23.83
CA ALA A 68 18.75 -8.35 -22.93
C ALA A 68 17.70 -7.28 -22.64
N ASP A 69 16.49 -7.70 -22.27
CA ASP A 69 15.33 -6.84 -22.23
C ASP A 69 15.09 -6.47 -20.77
N ALA A 70 15.73 -5.37 -20.37
CA ALA A 70 15.39 -4.57 -19.20
C ALA A 70 14.01 -3.89 -19.35
N THR A 71 13.06 -4.52 -20.05
CA THR A 71 11.73 -4.01 -20.42
C THR A 71 10.61 -5.03 -20.19
N GLU A 72 10.84 -6.08 -19.39
CA GLU A 72 9.82 -7.09 -19.03
C GLU A 72 8.66 -6.56 -18.15
N TYR A 73 8.65 -5.28 -17.76
CA TYR A 73 7.53 -4.70 -17.00
C TYR A 73 6.27 -4.41 -17.85
N ASN A 74 6.33 -4.61 -19.17
CA ASN A 74 5.19 -4.34 -20.07
C ASN A 74 4.29 -5.55 -20.35
N ASP A 75 4.61 -6.75 -19.85
CA ASP A 75 3.67 -7.88 -19.87
C ASP A 75 2.66 -7.77 -18.72
N LEU A 76 2.00 -6.61 -18.65
CA LEU A 76 0.79 -6.49 -17.85
C LEU A 76 -0.26 -7.42 -18.45
N PRO A 77 -1.03 -8.15 -17.62
CA PRO A 77 -2.11 -8.98 -18.11
C PRO A 77 -3.05 -8.13 -18.98
N THR A 78 -3.19 -8.51 -20.25
CA THR A 78 -4.10 -7.87 -21.22
C THR A 78 -5.56 -8.25 -20.96
N VAL A 79 -5.82 -9.19 -20.06
CA VAL A 79 -7.17 -9.57 -19.64
C VAL A 79 -7.72 -8.49 -18.72
N ALA A 80 -8.91 -7.98 -19.05
CA ALA A 80 -9.62 -7.05 -18.20
C ALA A 80 -9.82 -7.64 -16.79
N PRO A 81 -9.61 -6.87 -15.71
CA PRO A 81 -9.77 -7.38 -14.36
C PRO A 81 -11.23 -7.79 -14.12
N ALA A 82 -11.43 -8.84 -13.33
CA ALA A 82 -12.77 -9.20 -12.88
C ALA A 82 -13.37 -8.04 -12.06
N PRO A 83 -14.64 -7.66 -12.28
CA PRO A 83 -15.22 -6.46 -11.66
C PRO A 83 -15.32 -6.57 -10.13
N GLY A 84 -15.68 -7.73 -9.58
CA GLY A 84 -15.93 -7.90 -8.13
C GLY A 84 -14.76 -7.47 -7.22
N PRO A 85 -13.53 -7.96 -7.43
CA PRO A 85 -12.38 -7.49 -6.64
C PRO A 85 -12.09 -5.98 -6.79
N VAL A 86 -12.32 -5.40 -7.98
CA VAL A 86 -12.11 -3.97 -8.25
C VAL A 86 -13.16 -3.13 -7.52
N GLU A 87 -14.43 -3.54 -7.55
CA GLU A 87 -15.55 -2.91 -6.82
C GLU A 87 -15.32 -2.94 -5.31
N GLN A 88 -14.96 -4.11 -4.76
CA GLN A 88 -14.66 -4.23 -3.33
C GLN A 88 -13.54 -3.26 -2.92
N ARG A 89 -12.47 -3.19 -3.71
CA ARG A 89 -11.34 -2.30 -3.42
C ARG A 89 -11.75 -0.84 -3.52
N LEU A 90 -12.57 -0.48 -4.51
CA LEU A 90 -13.12 0.87 -4.67
C LEU A 90 -13.93 1.29 -3.43
N ASP A 91 -14.84 0.43 -2.95
CA ASP A 91 -15.63 0.68 -1.76
C ASP A 91 -14.76 0.87 -0.51
N GLU A 92 -13.73 0.04 -0.34
CA GLU A 92 -12.77 0.18 0.74
C GLU A 92 -12.03 1.52 0.70
N CYS A 93 -11.56 1.95 -0.48
CA CYS A 93 -10.87 3.22 -0.65
C CYS A 93 -11.78 4.40 -0.32
N LEU A 94 -13.00 4.42 -0.84
CA LEU A 94 -13.99 5.46 -0.56
C LEU A 94 -14.37 5.50 0.92
N HIS A 95 -14.57 4.33 1.56
CA HIS A 95 -14.86 4.25 2.97
C HIS A 95 -13.71 4.83 3.82
N LYS A 96 -12.47 4.39 3.56
CA LYS A 96 -11.28 4.87 4.29
C LYS A 96 -11.05 6.36 4.07
N ALA A 97 -11.22 6.87 2.85
CA ALA A 97 -11.11 8.30 2.56
C ALA A 97 -12.11 9.12 3.38
N ARG A 98 -13.39 8.73 3.41
CA ARG A 98 -14.42 9.37 4.25
C ARG A 98 -14.03 9.39 5.73
N GLN A 99 -13.54 8.28 6.27
CA GLN A 99 -13.09 8.22 7.66
C GLN A 99 -11.94 9.22 7.93
N LEU A 100 -10.96 9.34 7.02
CA LEU A 100 -9.86 10.28 7.16
C LEU A 100 -10.36 11.74 7.12
N ARG A 101 -11.30 12.07 6.22
CA ARG A 101 -11.91 13.40 6.14
C ARG A 101 -12.64 13.77 7.43
N LEU A 102 -13.40 12.84 8.03
CA LEU A 102 -14.05 13.06 9.32
C LEU A 102 -13.03 13.33 10.44
N LYS A 103 -11.92 12.58 10.48
CA LYS A 103 -10.84 12.83 11.45
C LYS A 103 -10.21 14.21 11.25
N MET A 104 -9.97 14.62 10.01
CA MET A 104 -9.47 15.97 9.69
C MET A 104 -10.42 17.07 10.16
N GLU A 105 -11.74 16.89 10.02
CA GLU A 105 -12.72 17.85 10.52
C GLU A 105 -12.70 17.99 12.04
N VAL A 106 -12.54 16.87 12.76
CA VAL A 106 -12.40 16.88 14.22
C VAL A 106 -11.17 17.68 14.64
N LEU A 107 -10.02 17.44 14.01
CA LEU A 107 -8.80 18.20 14.27
C LEU A 107 -8.99 19.69 13.93
N ALA A 108 -9.56 20.01 12.77
CA ALA A 108 -9.81 21.39 12.37
C ALA A 108 -10.75 22.13 13.33
N ARG A 109 -11.80 21.47 13.83
CA ARG A 109 -12.69 22.03 14.88
C ARG A 109 -11.91 22.33 16.16
N ARG A 110 -11.08 21.40 16.63
CA ARG A 110 -10.23 21.57 17.83
C ARG A 110 -9.26 22.74 17.65
N THR A 111 -8.57 22.83 16.52
CA THR A 111 -7.66 23.94 16.19
C THR A 111 -8.39 25.28 16.16
N ARG A 112 -9.57 25.38 15.54
CA ARG A 112 -10.38 26.62 15.54
C ARG A 112 -10.78 27.03 16.94
N PHE A 113 -11.16 26.08 17.80
CA PHE A 113 -11.49 26.36 19.18
C PHE A 113 -10.27 26.83 19.98
N ALA A 114 -9.13 26.16 19.84
CA ALA A 114 -7.86 26.56 20.46
C ALA A 114 -7.43 27.97 20.03
N LYS A 115 -7.54 28.32 18.73
CA LYS A 115 -7.25 29.69 18.25
C LYS A 115 -8.12 30.75 18.91
N ARG A 116 -9.42 30.49 19.10
CA ARG A 116 -10.32 31.41 19.81
C ARG A 116 -9.91 31.58 21.27
N TRP A 117 -9.55 30.50 21.96
CA TRP A 117 -9.03 30.59 23.33
C TRP A 117 -7.70 31.35 23.38
N GLN A 118 -6.78 31.11 22.45
CA GLN A 118 -5.50 31.81 22.39
C GLN A 118 -5.68 33.33 22.30
N GLN A 119 -6.70 33.80 21.56
CA GLN A 119 -7.02 35.22 21.44
C GLN A 119 -7.61 35.81 22.73
N MET A 120 -8.46 35.07 23.44
CA MET A 120 -9.19 35.59 24.61
C MET A 120 -8.43 35.41 25.94
N LEU A 121 -7.59 34.37 26.06
CA LEU A 121 -6.93 33.99 27.31
C LEU A 121 -6.07 35.10 27.95
N PRO A 122 -5.26 35.88 27.20
CA PRO A 122 -4.47 36.94 27.80
C PRO A 122 -5.33 37.98 28.53
N GLY A 123 -6.47 38.38 27.94
CA GLY A 123 -7.40 39.32 28.56
C GLY A 123 -8.06 38.76 29.82
N LEU A 124 -8.48 37.49 29.78
CA LEU A 124 -9.05 36.81 30.94
C LEU A 124 -8.04 36.64 32.09
N LEU A 125 -6.78 36.33 31.78
CA LEU A 125 -5.71 36.20 32.77
C LEU A 125 -5.27 37.54 33.37
N ALA A 126 -5.35 38.62 32.59
CA ALA A 126 -5.10 39.98 33.06
C ALA A 126 -6.22 40.50 33.96
N ALA A 127 -7.47 40.14 33.68
CA ALA A 127 -8.63 40.49 34.51
C ALA A 127 -8.72 39.65 35.80
N ALA A 128 -8.16 38.44 35.81
CA ALA A 128 -8.16 37.58 37.00
C ALA A 128 -7.13 38.09 38.04
N PRO A 129 -7.51 38.21 39.34
CA PRO A 129 -6.60 38.69 40.37
C PRO A 129 -5.39 37.77 40.50
N ALA A 130 -4.22 38.35 40.79
CA ALA A 130 -3.01 37.58 41.02
C ALA A 130 -3.17 36.69 42.26
N ALA A 131 -2.65 35.46 42.20
CA ALA A 131 -2.77 34.50 43.31
C ALA A 131 -2.21 35.05 44.64
N ALA A 132 -1.14 35.84 44.59
CA ALA A 132 -0.53 36.46 45.77
C ALA A 132 -1.37 37.61 46.38
N SER A 133 -2.37 38.11 45.64
CA SER A 133 -3.19 39.26 46.05
C SER A 133 -4.67 38.89 46.21
N ALA A 134 -5.02 37.62 46.03
CA ALA A 134 -6.40 37.13 46.09
C ALA A 134 -6.70 36.56 47.49
N PRO A 135 -7.52 37.24 48.32
CA PRO A 135 -7.97 36.70 49.59
C PRO A 135 -9.03 35.60 49.41
N ASP A 136 -9.64 35.49 48.23
CA ASP A 136 -10.70 34.53 47.93
C ASP A 136 -10.15 33.26 47.26
N PRO A 137 -10.32 32.06 47.85
CA PRO A 137 -9.88 30.80 47.26
C PRO A 137 -10.58 30.46 45.93
N ALA A 138 -11.78 31.01 45.65
CA ALA A 138 -12.43 30.82 44.36
C ALA A 138 -11.65 31.51 43.24
N ALA A 139 -11.13 32.72 43.48
CA ALA A 139 -10.35 33.46 42.51
C ALA A 139 -9.02 32.77 42.17
N VAL A 140 -8.37 32.11 43.16
CA VAL A 140 -7.19 31.27 42.93
C VAL A 140 -7.52 30.11 42.00
N ARG A 141 -8.58 29.35 42.29
CA ARG A 141 -9.03 28.22 41.43
C ARG A 141 -9.35 28.65 40.01
N THR A 142 -10.03 29.79 39.83
CA THR A 142 -10.32 30.33 38.49
C THR A 142 -9.05 30.65 37.73
N ARG A 143 -8.05 31.26 38.37
CA ARG A 143 -6.76 31.57 37.74
C ARG A 143 -6.00 30.29 37.36
N GLU A 144 -5.94 29.30 38.26
CA GLU A 144 -5.31 28.00 37.99
C GLU A 144 -5.97 27.30 36.78
N TRP A 145 -7.30 27.31 36.73
CA TRP A 145 -8.04 26.77 35.59
C TRP A 145 -7.71 27.48 34.28
N LEU A 146 -7.60 28.82 34.28
CA LEU A 146 -7.21 29.59 33.10
C LEU A 146 -5.77 29.28 32.63
N LEU A 147 -4.84 29.08 33.57
CA LEU A 147 -3.46 28.69 33.25
C LEU A 147 -3.40 27.27 32.67
N ALA A 148 -4.15 26.32 33.24
CA ALA A 148 -4.28 24.98 32.68
C ALA A 148 -4.85 25.03 31.26
N ARG A 149 -5.88 25.86 31.04
CA ARG A 149 -6.49 26.06 29.73
C ARG A 149 -5.54 26.69 28.71
N GLN A 150 -4.65 27.58 29.15
CA GLN A 150 -3.59 28.13 28.32
C GLN A 150 -2.61 27.05 27.87
N ALA A 151 -2.15 26.19 28.78
CA ALA A 151 -1.27 25.07 28.45
C ALA A 151 -1.92 24.11 27.43
N GLU A 152 -3.19 23.73 27.64
CA GLU A 152 -3.95 22.90 26.69
C GLU A 152 -4.09 23.56 25.30
N THR A 153 -4.29 24.88 25.27
CA THR A 153 -4.44 25.64 24.03
C THR A 153 -3.14 25.63 23.23
N VAL A 154 -2.00 25.84 23.89
CA VAL A 154 -0.67 25.76 23.27
C VAL A 154 -0.43 24.35 22.71
N ALA A 155 -0.70 23.30 23.51
CA ALA A 155 -0.54 21.92 23.06
C ALA A 155 -1.44 21.56 21.85
N SER A 156 -2.63 22.15 21.76
CA SER A 156 -3.56 21.93 20.64
C SER A 156 -3.15 22.65 19.34
N LEU A 157 -2.23 23.60 19.42
CA LEU A 157 -1.72 24.40 18.29
C LEU A 157 -0.29 23.99 17.90
N ASP A 158 0.21 22.90 18.47
CA ASP A 158 1.57 22.44 18.22
C ASP A 158 1.79 21.94 16.78
N ALA A 159 3.04 22.00 16.33
CA ALA A 159 3.49 21.58 15.01
C ALA A 159 3.18 20.10 14.73
N GLU A 160 3.23 19.23 15.76
CA GLU A 160 2.91 17.81 15.60
C GLU A 160 1.45 17.60 15.14
N ARG A 161 0.51 18.39 15.68
CA ARG A 161 -0.91 18.34 15.28
C ARG A 161 -1.14 18.86 13.87
N ALA A 162 -0.40 19.89 13.46
CA ALA A 162 -0.43 20.36 12.08
C ALA A 162 0.08 19.27 11.11
N ALA A 163 1.19 18.63 11.45
CA ALA A 163 1.74 17.51 10.68
C ALA A 163 0.76 16.34 10.59
N GLU A 164 0.11 15.96 11.70
CA GLU A 164 -0.94 14.94 11.72
C GLU A 164 -2.07 15.26 10.72
N TRP A 165 -2.58 16.50 10.74
CA TRP A 165 -3.62 16.93 9.80
C TRP A 165 -3.16 16.84 8.34
N HIS A 166 -1.94 17.30 8.03
CA HIS A 166 -1.40 17.25 6.67
C HIS A 166 -1.16 15.81 6.18
N LEU A 167 -0.69 14.91 7.06
CA LEU A 167 -0.54 13.49 6.73
C LEU A 167 -1.89 12.83 6.45
N LEU A 168 -2.92 13.12 7.24
CA LEU A 168 -4.28 12.64 6.98
C LEU A 168 -4.80 13.14 5.63
N ARG A 169 -4.54 14.41 5.29
CA ARG A 169 -4.92 14.99 3.99
C ARG A 169 -4.29 14.24 2.83
N VAL A 170 -2.96 14.07 2.83
CA VAL A 170 -2.25 13.39 1.73
C VAL A 170 -2.73 11.95 1.58
N ARG A 171 -2.97 11.24 2.69
CA ARG A 171 -3.51 9.87 2.66
C ARG A 171 -4.92 9.81 2.10
N ALA A 172 -5.78 10.78 2.44
CA ALA A 172 -7.13 10.87 1.88
C ALA A 172 -7.09 11.13 0.37
N GLU A 173 -6.27 12.09 -0.07
CA GLU A 173 -6.08 12.41 -1.49
C GLU A 173 -5.53 11.21 -2.28
N ALA A 174 -4.60 10.43 -1.72
CA ALA A 174 -4.09 9.22 -2.34
C ALA A 174 -5.16 8.13 -2.52
N LEU A 175 -6.00 7.90 -1.50
CA LEU A 175 -7.11 6.94 -1.58
C LEU A 175 -8.19 7.37 -2.58
N GLU A 176 -8.45 8.68 -2.67
CA GLU A 176 -9.36 9.25 -3.66
C GLU A 176 -8.81 9.09 -5.09
N ALA A 177 -7.51 9.30 -5.29
CA ALA A 177 -6.86 9.06 -6.58
C ALA A 177 -6.88 7.58 -6.98
N GLU A 178 -6.62 6.67 -6.02
CA GLU A 178 -6.76 5.22 -6.25
C GLU A 178 -8.20 4.84 -6.61
N ALA A 179 -9.20 5.40 -5.91
CA ALA A 179 -10.61 5.19 -6.23
C ALA A 179 -10.97 5.66 -7.65
N VAL A 180 -10.47 6.82 -8.09
CA VAL A 180 -10.66 7.30 -9.47
C VAL A 180 -10.05 6.33 -10.48
N ALA A 181 -8.83 5.84 -10.22
CA ALA A 181 -8.18 4.88 -11.10
C ALA A 181 -8.94 3.55 -11.18
N LEU A 182 -9.44 3.03 -10.05
CA LEU A 182 -10.25 1.80 -10.00
C LEU A 182 -11.59 1.97 -10.71
N ALA A 183 -12.25 3.11 -10.54
CA ALA A 183 -13.50 3.41 -11.23
C ALA A 183 -13.32 3.42 -12.76
N ALA A 184 -12.16 3.88 -13.26
CA ALA A 184 -11.84 3.86 -14.69
C ALA A 184 -11.59 2.44 -15.25
N LEU A 185 -11.33 1.44 -14.40
CA LEU A 185 -11.18 0.04 -14.79
C LEU A 185 -12.51 -0.71 -14.86
N LEU A 186 -13.56 -0.19 -14.20
CA LEU A 186 -14.87 -0.79 -14.25
C LEU A 186 -15.57 -0.39 -15.56
N PRO A 187 -16.17 -1.35 -16.29
CA PRO A 187 -16.97 -1.02 -17.45
C PRO A 187 -18.09 -0.07 -17.03
N GLU A 188 -18.48 0.87 -17.90
CA GLU A 188 -19.64 1.72 -17.63
C GLU A 188 -20.86 0.83 -17.42
N LEU A 189 -21.24 0.65 -16.15
CA LEU A 189 -22.46 -0.08 -15.82
C LEU A 189 -23.63 0.69 -16.43
N PRO A 190 -24.49 0.03 -17.22
CA PRO A 190 -25.65 0.67 -17.80
C PRO A 190 -26.55 1.23 -16.68
N ASP A 191 -27.20 2.36 -16.92
CA ASP A 191 -27.91 3.15 -15.88
C ASP A 191 -28.93 2.35 -15.05
N TRP A 192 -29.48 1.25 -15.59
CA TRP A 192 -30.40 0.37 -14.86
C TRP A 192 -29.72 -0.46 -13.75
N ALA A 193 -28.40 -0.65 -13.82
CA ALA A 193 -27.61 -1.33 -12.78
C ALA A 193 -27.16 -0.37 -11.66
N ARG A 194 -27.35 0.94 -11.84
CA ARG A 194 -27.02 1.98 -10.84
C ARG A 194 -28.15 2.24 -9.83
N VAL A 195 -29.24 1.47 -9.88
CA VAL A 195 -30.36 1.66 -8.96
C VAL A 195 -29.84 1.44 -7.53
N PRO A 196 -29.88 2.47 -6.66
CA PRO A 196 -29.51 2.29 -5.28
C PRO A 196 -30.44 1.22 -4.72
N VAL A 197 -29.87 0.21 -4.08
CA VAL A 197 -30.61 -0.72 -3.22
C VAL A 197 -31.17 0.13 -2.07
N LEU A 198 -32.27 0.84 -2.35
CA LEU A 198 -33.08 1.51 -1.36
C LEU A 198 -33.50 0.42 -0.40
N GLY A 199 -33.02 0.55 0.83
CA GLY A 199 -33.10 -0.46 1.86
C GLY A 199 -34.48 -1.09 1.93
N TYR A 200 -34.50 -2.41 1.97
CA TYR A 200 -35.60 -3.13 2.58
C TYR A 200 -35.85 -2.52 3.97
N PRO A 201 -37.05 -2.01 4.27
CA PRO A 201 -37.37 -1.61 5.63
C PRO A 201 -37.32 -2.87 6.50
N ALA A 202 -36.58 -2.81 7.60
CA ALA A 202 -36.64 -3.82 8.65
C ALA A 202 -38.09 -3.87 9.19
N GLN A 203 -38.69 -5.06 9.17
CA GLN A 203 -39.93 -5.35 9.89
C GLN A 203 -39.64 -5.54 11.38
#